data_AF-A0A653CRR8-F1
#
_entry.id   AF-A0A653CRR8-F1
#
_cell.length_a   1.000
_cell.length_b   1.000
_cell.length_c   1.000
_cell.angle_alpha   90.00
_cell.angle_beta   90.00
_cell.angle_gamma   90.00
#
_symmetry.space_group_name_H-M   'P 1'
#
loop_
_entity.id
_entity.type
_entity.pdbx_description
1 polymer ?
#
loop_
_entity_poly.entity_id
_entity_poly.type
_entity_poly.pdbx_seq_one_letter_code
_entity_poly.pdbx_strand_id
1 'polypeptide(L)'
;MNHRCKVLSFPNQIRAIEIARNFEQLTGFPGIIGAIDGCHIRILKPMEYPNSYINRKGYPSILLQGICDNKKLFLDVYAGEPGSLHDARLFTKSDIF
;
A
#
# COMPACT_ATOMS: atom_id res chain seq x y z
N MET A 1 8.01 10.29 14.98
CA MET A 1 6.87 10.69 15.83
C MET A 1 5.71 9.76 15.50
N ASN A 2 5.42 8.78 16.35
CA ASN A 2 4.36 7.78 16.11
C ASN A 2 3.00 8.30 16.56
N HIS A 3 2.33 9.05 15.69
CA HIS A 3 0.88 9.21 15.79
C HIS A 3 0.22 8.06 15.05
N ARG A 4 0.06 6.92 15.72
CA ARG A 4 -0.84 5.86 15.23
C ARG A 4 -2.25 6.40 15.22
N CYS A 5 -2.66 6.91 14.06
CA CYS A 5 -4.03 7.29 13.76
C CYS A 5 -4.91 6.06 13.94
N LYS A 6 -5.87 6.08 14.87
CA LYS A 6 -6.86 5.00 15.12
C LYS A 6 -7.78 4.69 13.92
N VAL A 7 -7.52 5.28 12.75
CA VAL A 7 -8.38 5.18 11.55
C VAL A 7 -7.97 4.01 10.65
N LEU A 8 -6.68 3.64 10.63
CA LEU A 8 -6.17 2.51 9.85
C LEU A 8 -5.79 1.37 10.79
N SER A 9 -6.43 0.22 10.61
CA SER A 9 -6.13 -0.98 11.39
C SER A 9 -6.32 -2.22 10.53
N PHE A 10 -5.30 -3.07 10.56
CA PHE A 10 -5.38 -4.39 9.97
C PHE A 10 -6.51 -5.19 10.65
N PRO A 11 -7.25 -6.03 9.91
CA PRO A 11 -8.42 -6.70 10.46
C PRO A 11 -8.03 -7.65 11.60
N ASN A 12 -8.82 -7.59 12.69
CA ASN A 12 -8.83 -8.67 13.67
C ASN A 12 -9.51 -9.93 13.08
N GLN A 13 -9.50 -11.03 13.82
CA GLN A 13 -10.01 -12.32 13.33
C GLN A 13 -11.47 -12.27 12.85
N ILE A 14 -12.35 -11.57 13.55
CA ILE A 14 -13.77 -11.46 13.18
C ILE A 14 -13.90 -10.69 11.86
N ARG A 15 -13.23 -9.54 11.75
CA ARG A 15 -13.26 -8.71 10.54
C ARG A 15 -12.59 -9.42 9.36
N ALA A 16 -11.52 -10.19 9.60
CA ALA A 16 -10.83 -10.94 8.56
C ALA A 16 -11.74 -12.03 7.94
N ILE A 17 -12.52 -12.72 8.76
CA ILE A 17 -13.51 -13.71 8.28
C ILE A 17 -14.60 -13.03 7.45
N GLU A 18 -15.09 -11.86 7.88
CA GLU A 18 -16.08 -11.08 7.12
C GLU A 18 -15.51 -10.63 5.76
N ILE A 19 -14.30 -10.06 5.75
CA ILE A 19 -13.62 -9.61 4.53
C ILE A 19 -13.40 -10.79 3.57
N ALA A 20 -12.91 -11.94 4.08
CA ALA A 20 -12.68 -13.13 3.28
C ALA A 20 -13.95 -13.65 2.60
N ARG A 21 -15.06 -13.75 3.35
CA ARG A 21 -16.36 -14.15 2.78
C ARG A 21 -16.83 -13.19 1.70
N ASN A 22 -16.70 -11.89 1.93
CA ASN A 22 -17.13 -10.88 0.97
C ASN A 22 -16.26 -10.89 -0.30
N PHE A 23 -14.94 -11.06 -0.18
CA PHE A 23 -14.07 -11.20 -1.35
C PHE A 23 -14.34 -12.48 -2.12
N GLU A 24 -14.58 -13.60 -1.43
CA GLU A 24 -14.94 -14.86 -2.07
C GLU A 24 -16.24 -14.72 -2.88
N GLN A 25 -17.25 -14.01 -2.36
CA GLN A 25 -18.47 -13.69 -3.12
C GLN A 25 -18.20 -12.80 -4.35
N LEU A 26 -17.27 -11.85 -4.24
CA LEU A 26 -16.96 -10.91 -5.33
C LEU A 26 -16.05 -11.51 -6.41
N THR A 27 -15.17 -12.44 -6.05
CA THR A 27 -14.05 -12.89 -6.91
C THR A 27 -14.02 -14.39 -7.15
N GLY A 28 -14.70 -15.19 -6.33
CA GLY A 28 -14.61 -16.65 -6.31
C GLY A 28 -13.34 -17.19 -5.64
N PHE A 29 -12.45 -16.32 -5.12
CA PHE A 29 -11.20 -16.75 -4.50
C PHE A 29 -11.31 -16.70 -2.96
N PRO A 30 -11.13 -17.84 -2.26
CA PRO A 30 -11.32 -17.90 -0.82
C PRO A 30 -10.15 -17.28 -0.04
N GLY A 31 -10.43 -16.79 1.17
CA GLY A 31 -9.40 -16.42 2.14
C GLY A 31 -8.71 -15.06 1.94
N ILE A 32 -9.16 -14.22 1.00
CA ILE A 32 -8.61 -12.87 0.78
C ILE A 32 -8.99 -11.97 1.96
N ILE A 33 -8.02 -11.50 2.72
CA ILE A 33 -8.25 -10.54 3.83
C ILE A 33 -7.88 -9.10 3.49
N GLY A 34 -7.35 -8.87 2.29
CA GLY A 34 -7.00 -7.56 1.75
C GLY A 34 -6.36 -7.68 0.37
N ALA A 35 -6.49 -6.63 -0.44
CA ALA A 35 -5.83 -6.48 -1.72
C ALA A 35 -4.72 -5.42 -1.60
N ILE A 36 -3.50 -5.76 -2.03
CA ILE A 36 -2.31 -4.91 -1.94
C ILE A 36 -1.91 -4.39 -3.32
N ASP A 37 -1.54 -3.12 -3.42
CA ASP A 37 -0.94 -2.55 -4.64
C ASP A 37 -0.05 -1.33 -4.34
N GLY A 38 0.84 -1.02 -5.29
CA GLY A 38 1.72 0.14 -5.29
C GLY A 38 1.26 1.25 -6.25
N CYS A 39 1.41 2.50 -5.84
CA CYS A 39 1.05 3.69 -6.62
C CYS A 39 2.13 4.76 -6.54
N HIS A 40 2.33 5.49 -7.64
CA HIS A 40 3.23 6.65 -7.67
C HIS A 40 2.50 7.94 -7.35
N ILE A 41 2.92 8.62 -6.27
CA ILE A 41 2.50 9.99 -5.99
C ILE A 41 3.51 10.94 -6.60
N ARG A 42 3.06 11.77 -7.55
CA ARG A 42 3.93 12.75 -8.22
C ARG A 42 4.36 13.82 -7.23
N ILE A 43 5.65 14.16 -7.25
CA ILE A 43 6.24 15.19 -6.39
C ILE A 43 7.01 16.22 -7.23
N LEU A 44 7.37 17.34 -6.60
CA LEU A 44 8.42 18.19 -7.12
C LEU A 44 9.75 17.46 -7.04
N LYS A 45 10.63 17.69 -8.02
CA LYS A 45 11.95 17.07 -8.08
C LYS A 45 12.76 17.45 -6.82
N PRO A 46 13.18 16.48 -5.98
CA PRO A 46 14.00 16.78 -4.80
C PRO A 46 15.37 17.34 -5.18
N MET A 47 15.96 18.13 -4.28
CA MET A 47 17.33 18.64 -4.45
C MET A 47 18.36 17.55 -4.19
N GLU A 48 18.11 16.70 -3.20
CA GLU A 48 18.99 15.58 -2.84
C GLU A 48 18.60 14.32 -3.62
N TYR A 49 19.58 13.68 -4.25
CA TYR A 49 19.41 12.49 -5.09
C TYR A 49 18.21 12.56 -6.08
N PRO A 50 18.11 13.61 -6.91
CA PRO A 50 16.95 13.85 -7.77
C PRO A 50 16.57 12.69 -8.68
N ASN A 51 17.56 11.94 -9.15
CA ASN A 51 17.38 10.83 -10.08
C ASN A 51 16.73 9.60 -9.41
N SER A 52 16.91 9.43 -8.09
CA SER A 52 16.28 8.34 -7.33
C SER A 52 14.76 8.43 -7.30
N TYR A 53 14.19 9.60 -7.54
CA TYR A 53 12.74 9.81 -7.53
C TYR A 53 12.12 9.68 -8.92
N ILE A 54 12.93 9.60 -9.98
CA ILE A 54 12.42 9.40 -11.34
C ILE A 54 11.91 7.96 -11.47
N ASN A 55 10.61 7.82 -11.69
CA ASN A 55 10.01 6.50 -11.91
C ASN A 55 10.20 6.03 -13.35
N ARG A 56 9.71 4.81 -13.63
CA ARG A 56 9.69 4.21 -14.99
C ARG A 56 8.92 5.02 -16.04
N LYS A 57 8.10 6.00 -15.63
CA LYS A 57 7.34 6.91 -16.51
C LYS A 57 8.06 8.26 -16.72
N GLY A 58 9.28 8.42 -16.21
CA GLY A 58 10.12 9.59 -16.47
C GLY A 58 9.78 10.83 -15.63
N TYR A 59 9.02 10.70 -14.54
CA TYR A 59 8.71 11.84 -13.66
C TYR A 59 9.07 11.58 -12.19
N PRO A 60 9.37 12.64 -11.40
CA PRO A 60 9.64 12.51 -9.97
C PRO A 60 8.40 12.05 -9.21
N SER A 61 8.54 11.00 -8.41
CA SER A 61 7.48 10.48 -7.55
C SER A 61 8.03 9.82 -6.29
N ILE A 62 7.17 9.66 -5.30
CA ILE A 62 7.34 8.67 -4.23
C ILE A 62 6.37 7.51 -4.44
N LEU A 63 6.66 6.37 -3.84
CA LEU A 63 5.77 5.23 -3.81
C LEU A 63 4.83 5.31 -2.60
N LEU A 64 3.59 4.86 -2.82
CA LEU A 64 2.61 4.51 -1.82
C LEU A 64 2.22 3.05 -2.06
N GLN A 65 2.30 2.23 -1.02
CA GLN A 65 1.69 0.91 -0.96
C GLN A 65 0.41 1.03 -0.13
N GLY A 66 -0.68 0.48 -0.62
CA GLY A 66 -1.94 0.40 0.12
C GLY A 66 -2.45 -1.03 0.17
N ILE A 67 -3.00 -1.42 1.32
CA ILE A 67 -3.86 -2.59 1.43
C ILE A 67 -5.29 -2.12 1.64
N CYS A 68 -6.23 -2.66 0.87
CA CYS A 68 -7.66 -2.34 0.99
C CYS A 68 -8.51 -3.58 1.25
N ASP A 69 -9.62 -3.40 1.96
CA ASP A 69 -10.66 -4.42 2.10
C ASP A 69 -11.61 -4.48 0.89
N ASN A 70 -12.59 -5.39 0.95
CA ASN A 70 -13.59 -5.58 -0.11
C ASN A 70 -14.49 -4.35 -0.34
N LYS A 71 -14.52 -3.39 0.60
CA LYS A 71 -15.25 -2.12 0.50
C LYS A 71 -14.36 -0.99 0.00
N LYS A 72 -13.13 -1.29 -0.45
CA LYS A 72 -12.12 -0.33 -0.93
C LYS A 72 -11.65 0.63 0.18
N LEU A 73 -11.77 0.22 1.44
CA LEU A 73 -11.26 0.98 2.58
C LEU A 73 -9.84 0.53 2.90
N PHE A 74 -8.94 1.49 3.15
CA PHE A 74 -7.56 1.18 3.53
C PHE A 74 -7.52 0.43 4.88
N LEU A 75 -6.80 -0.69 4.88
CA LEU A 75 -6.43 -1.48 6.05
C LEU A 75 -5.03 -1.10 6.54
N ASP A 76 -4.13 -0.80 5.60
CA ASP A 76 -2.76 -0.35 5.85
C ASP A 76 -2.28 0.55 4.70
N VAL A 77 -1.36 1.47 5.02
CA VAL A 77 -0.71 2.35 4.04
C VAL A 77 0.74 2.56 4.44
N TYR A 78 1.66 2.33 3.50
CA TYR A 78 3.07 2.63 3.62
C TYR A 78 3.50 3.55 2.48
N ALA A 79 4.19 4.66 2.77
CA ALA A 79 4.55 5.63 1.73
C ALA A 79 5.87 6.35 2.04
N GLY A 80 6.50 6.89 0.99
CA GLY A 80 7.65 7.80 1.11
C GLY A 80 8.92 7.32 0.42
N GLU A 81 8.96 6.07 -0.04
CA GLU A 81 10.10 5.53 -0.77
C GLU A 81 10.28 6.18 -2.14
N PRO A 82 11.51 6.30 -2.66
CA PRO A 82 11.76 6.92 -3.97
C PRO A 82 11.05 6.20 -5.11
N GLY A 83 10.54 6.96 -6.08
CA GLY A 83 9.79 6.44 -7.22
C GLY A 83 10.56 5.52 -8.19
N SER A 84 11.88 5.41 -8.06
CA SER A 84 12.67 4.41 -8.80
C SER A 84 12.70 3.03 -8.12
N LEU A 85 12.24 2.91 -6.87
CA LEU A 85 12.25 1.66 -6.13
C LEU A 85 11.23 0.67 -6.75
N HIS A 86 11.55 -0.62 -6.71
CA HIS A 86 10.66 -1.67 -7.20
C HIS A 86 9.61 -2.05 -6.13
N ASP A 87 8.38 -2.37 -6.54
CA ASP A 87 7.27 -2.69 -5.63
C ASP A 87 7.60 -3.85 -4.68
N ALA A 88 8.28 -4.89 -5.17
CA ALA A 88 8.77 -5.98 -4.31
C ALA A 88 9.68 -5.49 -3.16
N ARG A 89 10.53 -4.48 -3.39
CA ARG A 89 11.37 -3.88 -2.34
C ARG A 89 10.57 -2.96 -1.43
N LEU A 90 9.56 -2.27 -1.97
CA LEU A 90 8.62 -1.48 -1.18
C LEU A 90 7.89 -2.38 -0.16
N PHE A 91 7.41 -3.54 -0.61
CA PHE A 91 6.75 -4.53 0.22
C PHE A 91 7.63 -5.00 1.38
N THR A 92 8.88 -5.39 1.10
CA THR A 92 9.83 -5.82 2.15
C THR A 92 10.21 -4.75 3.17
N LYS A 93 9.93 -3.47 2.88
CA LYS A 93 10.21 -2.35 3.78
C LYS A 93 9.01 -1.93 4.64
N SER A 94 7.82 -2.44 4.33
CA SER A 94 6.59 -2.11 5.04
C SER A 94 6.38 -3.02 6.25
N ASP A 95 5.62 -2.55 7.24
CA ASP A 95 5.38 -3.25 8.52
C ASP A 95 4.50 -4.53 8.39
N ILE A 96 4.17 -4.92 7.16
CA ILE A 96 3.33 -6.07 6.82
C ILE A 96 4.12 -7.28 6.29
N PHE A 97 5.44 -7.12 6.07
CA PHE A 97 6.37 -8.21 5.74
C PHE A 97 6.96 -8.81 7.01
#